data_AF-A0A524E873-F1
#
_entry.id   AF-A0A524E873-F1
#
_cell.length_a   1.000
_cell.length_b   1.000
_cell.length_c   1.000
_cell.angle_alpha   90.00
_cell.angle_beta   90.00
_cell.angle_gamma   90.00
#
_symmetry.space_group_name_H-M   'P 1'
#
loop_
_entity.id
_entity.type
_entity.pdbx_description
1 polymer ?
#
loop_
_entity_poly.entity_id
_entity_poly.type
_entity_poly.pdbx_seq_one_letter_code
_entity_poly.pdbx_strand_id
1 'polypeptide(L)'
;MLRERRMSIIELTPSIFIYQDDNYYLVNSCCVILNSELVFIDTGLNDEVAKSFISEMRVRTGLKDIRLVLTHAHGDHIGGIKPFERE
;
A
#
# COMPACT_ATOMS: atom_id res chain seq x y z
N MET A 1 -3.62 -14.87 -23.71
CA MET A 1 -4.49 -15.14 -22.55
C MET A 1 -4.13 -14.08 -21.51
N LEU A 2 -4.96 -13.04 -21.38
CA LEU A 2 -4.73 -11.99 -20.37
C LEU A 2 -5.00 -12.63 -19.01
N ARG A 3 -4.00 -12.66 -18.11
CA ARG A 3 -4.23 -13.03 -16.71
C ARG A 3 -5.28 -12.06 -16.15
N GLU A 4 -6.29 -12.58 -15.47
CA GLU A 4 -7.19 -11.73 -14.68
C GLU A 4 -6.36 -10.98 -13.64
N ARG A 5 -6.54 -9.67 -13.57
CA ARG A 5 -5.93 -8.78 -12.57
C ARG A 5 -6.18 -9.33 -11.18
N ARG A 6 -5.12 -9.65 -10.42
CA ARG A 6 -5.27 -10.12 -9.04
C ARG A 6 -4.61 -9.15 -8.07
N MET A 7 -5.38 -8.13 -7.71
CA MET A 7 -5.04 -7.27 -6.57
C MET A 7 -5.60 -7.93 -5.30
N SER A 8 -4.74 -8.18 -4.33
CA SER A 8 -5.15 -8.74 -3.05
C SER A 8 -4.52 -8.00 -1.89
N ILE A 9 -5.34 -7.68 -0.89
CA ILE A 9 -4.87 -7.29 0.43
C ILE A 9 -4.85 -8.55 1.29
N ILE A 10 -3.67 -8.93 1.74
CA ILE A 10 -3.41 -10.13 2.53
C ILE A 10 -3.11 -9.69 3.96
N GLU A 11 -3.89 -10.17 4.92
CA GLU A 11 -3.56 -10.05 6.34
C GLU A 11 -2.45 -11.05 6.67
N LEU A 12 -1.25 -10.56 6.98
CA LEU A 12 -0.13 -11.40 7.40
C LEU A 12 -0.17 -11.65 8.92
N THR A 13 -0.54 -10.60 9.67
CA THR A 13 -0.85 -10.64 11.11
C THR A 13 -1.95 -9.60 11.38
N PRO A 14 -2.58 -9.59 12.56
CA PRO A 14 -3.60 -8.58 12.91
C PRO A 14 -3.12 -7.12 12.77
N SER A 15 -1.80 -6.89 12.75
CA SER A 15 -1.21 -5.55 12.63
C SER A 15 -0.39 -5.35 11.35
N ILE A 16 -0.30 -6.34 10.45
CA ILE A 16 0.53 -6.25 9.23
C ILE A 16 -0.26 -6.76 8.02
N PHE A 17 -0.42 -5.88 7.04
CA PHE A 17 -1.17 -6.14 5.82
C PHE A 17 -0.27 -5.92 4.61
N ILE A 18 -0.37 -6.81 3.63
CA ILE A 18 0.36 -6.72 2.37
C ILE A 18 -0.65 -6.45 1.26
N TYR A 19 -0.44 -5.37 0.52
CA TYR A 19 -1.03 -5.21 -0.80
C TYR A 19 -0.12 -5.89 -1.81
N GLN A 20 -0.68 -6.81 -2.59
CA GLN A 20 0.03 -7.51 -3.65
C GLN A 20 -0.62 -7.20 -5.00
N ASP A 21 0.18 -6.69 -5.93
CA ASP A 21 -0.18 -6.49 -7.34
C ASP A 21 0.63 -7.46 -8.20
N ASP A 22 -0.05 -8.20 -9.08
CA ASP A 22 0.59 -9.02 -10.11
C ASP A 22 0.44 -8.46 -11.53
N ASN A 23 -0.04 -7.21 -11.65
CA ASN A 23 0.03 -6.46 -12.91
C ASN A 23 1.49 -6.16 -13.27
N TYR A 24 1.95 -6.75 -14.36
CA TYR A 24 3.29 -6.58 -14.95
C TYR A 24 4.44 -7.21 -14.15
N TYR A 25 4.56 -6.89 -12.86
CA TYR A 25 5.56 -7.47 -11.95
C TYR A 25 4.90 -7.80 -10.61
N LEU A 26 5.42 -8.80 -9.89
CA LEU A 26 4.96 -9.08 -8.54
C LEU A 26 5.49 -8.00 -7.60
N VAL A 27 4.63 -7.03 -7.27
CA VAL A 27 4.98 -5.90 -6.41
C VAL A 27 4.19 -5.99 -5.12
N ASN A 28 4.88 -5.78 -4.01
CA ASN A 28 4.26 -5.75 -2.70
C ASN A 28 4.42 -4.36 -2.08
N SER A 29 3.39 -3.92 -1.39
CA SER A 29 3.46 -2.80 -0.44
C SER A 29 2.89 -3.27 0.89
N CYS A 30 3.38 -2.71 1.99
CA CYS A 30 3.00 -3.15 3.33
C CYS A 30 2.36 -2.01 4.11
N CYS A 31 1.39 -2.33 4.97
CA CYS A 31 0.88 -1.44 5.99
C CYS A 31 1.08 -2.11 7.35
N VAL A 32 1.75 -1.40 8.27
CA VAL A 32 1.87 -1.75 9.68
C VAL A 32 0.94 -0.85 10.49
N ILE A 33 0.04 -1.45 11.25
CA ILE A 33 -0.88 -0.75 12.15
C ILE A 33 -0.18 -0.52 13.48
N LEU A 34 -0.01 0.74 13.87
CA LEU A 34 0.44 1.14 15.20
C LEU A 34 -0.74 1.66 16.02
N ASN A 35 -0.50 2.04 17.29
CA ASN A 35 -1.55 2.49 18.20
C ASN A 35 -2.33 3.73 17.71
N SER A 36 -1.67 4.63 16.97
CA SER A 36 -2.26 5.91 16.54
C SER A 36 -2.06 6.24 15.08
N GLU A 37 -1.29 5.44 14.34
CA GLU A 37 -0.92 5.74 12.95
C GLU A 37 -0.77 4.45 12.13
N LEU A 38 -0.82 4.63 10.82
CA LEU A 38 -0.53 3.59 9.83
C LEU A 38 0.83 3.88 9.22
N VAL A 39 1.74 2.90 9.23
CA VAL A 39 3.03 3.01 8.54
C VAL A 39 2.96 2.20 7.25
N PHE A 40 3.02 2.89 6.12
CA PHE A 40 3.13 2.25 4.83
C PHE A 40 4.59 2.09 4.44
N ILE A 41 4.92 0.92 3.89
CA ILE A 41 6.22 0.60 3.33
C ILE A 41 6.01 0.39 1.84
N ASP A 42 6.62 1.27 1.06
CA ASP A 42 6.46 1.42 -0.38
C ASP A 42 5.03 1.80 -0.83
N THR A 43 4.94 2.34 -2.05
CA THR A 43 3.69 2.93 -2.57
C THR A 43 3.01 2.08 -3.64
N GLY A 44 3.68 1.04 -4.13
CA GLY A 44 3.25 0.29 -5.29
C GLY A 44 3.44 1.08 -6.61
N LEU A 45 2.92 0.50 -7.69
CA LEU A 45 3.18 0.93 -9.07
C LEU A 45 2.55 2.28 -9.46
N ASN A 46 1.42 2.65 -8.86
CA ASN A 46 0.67 3.86 -9.26
C ASN A 46 -0.22 4.41 -8.14
N ASP A 47 -0.67 5.65 -8.33
CA ASP A 47 -1.46 6.40 -7.33
C ASP A 47 -2.82 5.75 -7.03
N GLU A 48 -3.45 5.07 -7.99
CA GLU A 48 -4.76 4.42 -7.81
C GLU A 48 -4.65 3.24 -6.84
N VAL A 49 -3.62 2.41 -7.01
CA VAL A 49 -3.27 1.29 -6.14
C VAL A 49 -2.99 1.77 -4.72
N ALA A 50 -2.09 2.75 -4.57
CA ALA A 50 -1.74 3.34 -3.29
C ALA A 50 -2.98 3.89 -2.56
N LYS A 51 -3.81 4.65 -3.28
CA LYS A 51 -5.03 5.26 -2.73
C LYS A 51 -6.04 4.21 -2.28
N SER A 52 -6.21 3.13 -3.04
CA SER A 52 -7.08 2.01 -2.68
C SER A 52 -6.60 1.34 -1.38
N PHE A 53 -5.30 1.06 -1.28
CA PHE A 53 -4.74 0.42 -0.10
C PHE A 53 -4.84 1.32 1.14
N ILE A 54 -4.51 2.61 1.03
CA ILE A 54 -4.68 3.59 2.12
C ILE A 54 -6.15 3.64 2.56
N SER A 55 -7.09 3.73 1.61
CA SER A 55 -8.51 3.81 1.92
C SER A 55 -9.00 2.57 2.68
N GLU A 56 -8.62 1.38 2.24
CA GLU A 56 -8.99 0.13 2.90
C GLU A 56 -8.47 0.08 4.34
N MET A 57 -7.19 0.42 4.55
CA MET A 57 -6.60 0.41 5.89
C MET A 57 -7.21 1.47 6.81
N ARG A 58 -7.59 2.64 6.28
CA ARG A 58 -8.34 3.66 7.02
C ARG A 58 -9.73 3.17 7.43
N VAL A 59 -10.45 2.51 6.53
CA VAL A 59 -11.79 1.94 6.83
C VAL A 59 -11.68 0.87 7.92
N ARG A 60 -10.67 0.01 7.85
CA ARG A 60 -10.46 -1.08 8.83
C ARG A 60 -10.10 -0.58 10.22
N THR A 61 -9.31 0.49 10.32
CA THR A 61 -8.70 0.91 11.59
C THR A 61 -9.30 2.19 12.17
N GLY A 62 -9.94 3.02 11.36
CA GLY A 62 -10.36 4.38 11.73
C GLY A 62 -9.20 5.38 11.89
N LEU A 63 -7.95 4.94 11.76
CA LEU A 63 -6.76 5.78 11.87
C LEU A 63 -6.61 6.66 10.64
N LYS A 64 -6.20 7.92 10.84
CA LYS A 64 -6.03 8.90 9.74
C LYS A 64 -4.57 9.26 9.49
N ASP A 65 -3.77 9.25 10.55
CA ASP A 65 -2.35 9.57 10.50
C ASP A 65 -1.60 8.47 9.78
N ILE A 66 -0.80 8.88 8.79
CA ILE A 66 -0.01 7.98 7.96
C ILE A 66 1.46 8.40 7.96
N ARG A 67 2.34 7.41 7.92
CA ARG A 67 3.78 7.54 7.64
C ARG A 67 4.11 6.71 6.42
N LEU A 68 5.13 7.15 5.68
CA LEU A 68 5.64 6.44 4.52
C LEU A 68 7.12 6.14 4.72
N VAL A 69 7.50 4.89 4.50
CA VAL A 69 8.88 4.43 4.38
C VAL A 69 9.06 3.96 2.94
N LEU A 70 10.02 4.55 2.23
CA LEU A 70 10.44 4.07 0.92
C LEU A 70 11.67 3.19 1.10
N THR A 71 11.61 1.94 0.65
CA THR A 71 12.72 1.00 0.83
C THR A 71 13.89 1.35 -0.09
N HIS A 72 13.61 1.74 -1.33
CA HIS A 72 14.59 2.16 -2.33
C HIS A 72 13.94 2.91 -3.51
N ALA A 73 14.75 3.48 -4.39
CA ALA A 73 14.30 4.35 -5.49
C ALA A 73 14.04 3.59 -6.80
N HIS A 74 13.06 2.68 -6.80
CA HIS A 74 12.53 2.05 -8.01
C HIS A 74 11.06 2.41 -8.24
N GLY A 75 10.63 2.43 -9.50
CA GLY A 75 9.32 2.92 -9.91
C GLY A 75 8.14 2.16 -9.28
N ASP A 76 8.29 0.87 -9.01
CA ASP A 76 7.30 0.03 -8.32
C ASP A 76 7.23 0.26 -6.80
N HIS A 77 8.22 0.95 -6.23
CA HIS A 77 8.25 1.30 -4.81
C HIS A 77 7.87 2.76 -4.53
N ILE A 78 8.00 3.64 -5.54
CA ILE A 78 7.73 5.08 -5.43
C ILE A 78 6.62 5.59 -6.37
N GLY A 79 6.09 4.73 -7.26
CA GLY A 79 5.22 5.15 -8.37
C GLY A 79 3.85 5.66 -7.94
N GLY A 80 3.38 5.25 -6.76
CA GLY A 80 2.11 5.65 -6.16
C GLY A 80 2.24 6.68 -5.05
N ILE A 81 3.20 7.60 -5.14
CA ILE A 81 3.54 8.50 -4.03
C ILE A 81 2.51 9.60 -3.76
N LYS A 82 1.73 10.04 -4.74
CA LYS A 82 0.88 11.24 -4.58
C LYS A 82 -0.17 11.15 -3.46
N PRO A 83 -0.84 10.00 -3.23
CA PRO A 83 -1.77 9.86 -2.11
C PRO A 83 -1.15 10.03 -0.71
N PHE A 84 0.18 10.00 -0.60
CA PHE A 84 0.92 10.23 0.65
C PHE A 84 1.37 11.69 0.83
N GLU A 85 1.32 12.50 -0.22
CA GLU A 85 1.67 13.92 -0.16
C GLU A 85 0.61 14.67 0.65
N ARG A 86 1.04 15.69 1.41
CA ARG A 86 0.12 16.60 2.10
C ARG A 86 -0.33 17.66 1.10
N GLU A 87 -1.63 17.96 1.09
CA GLU A 87 -2.17 19.16 0.43
C GLU A 87 -1.58 20.45 1.02
#